data_AF-A0A0L7L4A9-F1
#
_entry.id   AF-A0A0L7L4A9-F1
#
_cell.length_a   1.000
_cell.length_b   1.000
_cell.length_c   1.000
_cell.angle_alpha   90.00
_cell.angle_beta   90.00
_cell.angle_gamma   90.00
#
_symmetry.space_group_name_H-M   'P 1'
#
loop_
_entity.id
_entity.type
_entity.pdbx_description
1 polymer ?
#
loop_
_entity_poly.entity_id
_entity_poly.type
_entity_poly.pdbx_seq_one_letter_code
_entity_poly.pdbx_strand_id
1 'polypeptide(L)'
;MLVSKQERRRIDVEIDAYRQMYQRKEDTREFEGEDLDYEERKKVMAAQKNAWLEQQVKREAEEKMEAEWQALAKSIQRDVARQDIADQRKRKDIARQLMEENQLLALQQKEKEKYYKDVVNNNEPTDDYYSQFNTTTR
;
A
#
# COMPACT_ATOMS: atom_id res chain seq x y z
N MET A 1 -38.82 45.36 56.37
CA MET A 1 -40.14 45.94 56.01
C MET A 1 -41.15 44.82 55.98
N LEU A 2 -42.00 44.71 57.00
CA LEU A 2 -43.07 43.71 57.06
C LEU A 2 -44.34 44.36 56.48
N VAL A 3 -44.76 43.93 55.30
CA VAL A 3 -46.04 44.34 54.68
C VAL A 3 -47.17 44.05 55.66
N SER A 4 -48.01 45.06 55.93
CA SER A 4 -49.09 44.94 56.91
C SER A 4 -50.10 43.87 56.49
N LYS A 5 -50.79 43.24 57.45
CA LYS A 5 -51.82 42.22 57.13
C LYS A 5 -52.93 42.77 56.22
N GLN A 6 -53.18 44.08 56.26
CA GLN A 6 -54.17 44.74 55.43
C GLN A 6 -53.71 44.87 53.97
N GLU A 7 -52.45 45.23 53.73
CA GLU A 7 -51.88 45.32 52.38
C GLU A 7 -51.85 43.95 51.69
N ARG A 8 -51.54 42.87 52.43
CA ARG A 8 -51.61 41.51 51.87
C ARG A 8 -53.01 41.15 51.38
N ARG A 9 -54.04 41.42 52.19
CA ARG A 9 -55.43 41.17 51.79
C ARG A 9 -55.84 41.99 50.56
N ARG A 10 -55.37 43.24 50.46
CA ARG A 10 -55.64 44.08 49.30
C ARG A 10 -55.01 43.52 48.03
N ILE A 11 -53.74 43.11 48.13
CA ILE A 11 -53.00 42.49 47.02
C ILE A 11 -53.68 41.18 46.60
N ASP A 12 -54.12 40.35 47.54
CA ASP A 12 -54.81 39.09 47.23
C ASP A 12 -56.12 39.35 46.46
N VAL A 13 -56.91 40.35 46.87
CA VAL A 13 -58.14 40.74 46.17
C VAL A 13 -57.85 41.30 44.77
N GLU A 14 -56.80 42.11 44.61
CA GLU A 14 -56.39 42.64 43.30
C GLU A 14 -55.88 41.52 42.37
N ILE A 15 -55.16 40.52 42.91
CA ILE A 15 -54.71 39.33 42.16
C ILE A 15 -55.91 38.49 41.73
N ASP A 16 -56.87 38.25 42.61
CA ASP A 16 -58.05 37.44 42.29
C ASP A 16 -58.94 38.14 41.26
N ALA A 17 -59.10 39.47 41.35
CA ALA A 17 -59.79 40.25 40.34
C ALA A 17 -59.07 40.20 38.97
N TYR A 18 -57.73 40.28 38.97
CA TYR A 18 -56.94 40.15 37.75
C TYR A 18 -57.09 38.77 37.11
N ARG A 19 -57.04 37.70 37.90
CA ARG A 19 -57.25 36.31 37.43
C ARG A 19 -58.64 36.12 36.84
N GLN A 20 -59.68 36.66 37.49
CA GLN A 20 -61.05 36.58 36.99
C GLN A 20 -61.25 37.36 35.69
N MET A 21 -60.55 38.47 35.48
CA MET A 21 -60.70 39.26 34.26
C MET A 21 -59.94 38.68 33.06
N TYR A 22 -58.70 38.22 33.27
CA TYR A 22 -57.73 37.92 32.21
C TYR A 22 -57.22 36.47 32.14
N GLN A 23 -57.56 35.62 33.12
CA GLN A 23 -57.15 34.21 33.15
C GLN A 23 -58.38 33.29 33.24
N ARG A 24 -59.47 33.69 32.56
CA ARG A 24 -60.64 32.82 32.44
C ARG A 24 -60.28 31.60 31.60
N LYS A 25 -60.82 30.44 31.97
CA LYS A 25 -60.67 29.19 31.18
C LYS A 25 -61.19 29.33 29.75
N GLU A 26 -62.02 30.32 29.47
CA GLU A 26 -62.55 30.64 28.14
C GLU A 26 -61.54 31.44 27.30
N ASP A 27 -60.62 32.18 27.95
CA ASP A 27 -59.57 32.99 27.29
C ASP A 27 -58.26 32.21 27.09
N THR A 28 -58.18 30.95 27.56
CA THR A 28 -57.05 30.09 27.21
C THR A 28 -57.19 29.69 25.74
N ARG A 29 -56.35 30.26 24.87
CA ARG A 29 -56.10 29.65 23.57
C ARG A 29 -55.58 28.25 23.83
N GLU A 30 -56.35 27.23 23.45
CA GLU A 30 -55.82 25.89 23.28
C GLU A 30 -54.67 26.02 22.29
N PHE A 31 -53.44 25.90 22.78
CA PHE A 31 -52.28 25.83 21.93
C PHE A 31 -52.32 24.46 21.28
N GLU A 32 -53.08 24.34 20.20
CA GLU A 32 -52.96 23.26 19.25
C GLU A 32 -51.60 23.43 18.57
N GLY A 33 -50.56 22.94 19.24
CA GLY A 33 -49.26 22.71 18.63
C GLY A 33 -49.41 21.60 17.61
N GLU A 34 -50.05 21.89 16.47
CA GLU A 34 -49.91 21.07 15.28
C GLU A 34 -48.44 21.19 14.84
N ASP A 35 -47.61 20.30 15.39
CA ASP A 35 -46.25 20.07 14.90
C ASP A 35 -46.35 19.39 13.52
N LEU A 36 -46.78 20.13 12.49
CA LEU A 36 -46.56 19.74 11.08
C LEU A 36 -45.06 19.46 10.82
N ASP A 37 -44.17 20.05 11.64
CA ASP A 37 -42.73 19.80 11.69
C ASP A 37 -42.34 18.42 12.29
N TYR A 38 -43.20 17.74 13.09
CA TYR A 38 -42.83 16.49 13.74
C TYR A 38 -42.65 15.34 12.76
N GLU A 39 -43.61 15.15 11.85
CA GLU A 39 -43.53 14.10 10.82
C GLU A 39 -42.43 14.39 9.80
N GLU A 40 -42.20 15.66 9.46
CA GLU A 40 -41.08 16.06 8.60
C GLU A 40 -39.72 15.81 9.27
N ARG A 41 -39.57 16.21 10.54
CA ARG A 41 -38.36 15.94 11.34
C ARG A 41 -38.10 14.45 11.48
N LYS A 42 -39.14 13.63 11.68
CA LYS A 42 -39.04 12.17 11.75
C LYS A 42 -38.57 11.56 10.43
N LYS A 43 -39.08 12.05 9.29
CA LYS A 43 -38.61 11.64 7.96
C LYS A 43 -37.14 12.02 7.73
N VAL A 44 -36.74 13.23 8.11
CA VAL A 44 -35.34 13.69 8.00
C VAL A 44 -34.41 12.84 8.86
N MET A 45 -34.78 12.54 10.11
CA MET A 45 -33.99 11.69 11.01
C MET A 45 -33.87 10.26 10.46
N ALA A 46 -34.94 9.71 9.90
CA ALA A 46 -34.90 8.40 9.25
C ALA A 46 -33.97 8.40 8.03
N ALA A 47 -34.03 9.44 7.19
CA ALA A 47 -33.16 9.59 6.03
C ALA A 47 -31.69 9.73 6.44
N GLN A 48 -31.38 10.52 7.47
CA GLN A 48 -30.01 10.65 8.00
C GLN A 48 -29.47 9.32 8.55
N LYS A 49 -30.30 8.57 9.28
CA LYS A 49 -29.93 7.25 9.81
C LYS A 49 -29.63 6.28 8.67
N ASN A 50 -30.45 6.26 7.62
CA ASN A 50 -30.24 5.41 6.46
C ASN A 50 -28.98 5.81 5.70
N ALA A 51 -28.76 7.11 5.47
CA ALA A 51 -27.53 7.60 4.82
C ALA A 51 -26.27 7.23 5.61
N TRP A 52 -26.32 7.32 6.95
CA TRP A 52 -25.22 6.89 7.81
C TRP A 52 -24.96 5.38 7.69
N LEU A 53 -26.01 4.56 7.72
CA LEU A 53 -25.90 3.10 7.54
C LEU A 53 -25.33 2.74 6.17
N GLU A 54 -25.82 3.37 5.10
CA GLU A 54 -25.31 3.18 3.75
C GLU A 54 -23.82 3.56 3.64
N GLN A 55 -23.42 4.67 4.28
CA GLN A 55 -22.02 5.08 4.31
C GLN A 55 -21.14 4.09 5.10
N GLN A 56 -21.64 3.53 6.21
CA GLN A 56 -20.92 2.49 6.96
C GLN A 56 -20.71 1.24 6.09
N VAL A 57 -21.76 0.75 5.43
CA VAL A 57 -21.67 -0.42 4.54
C VAL A 57 -20.69 -0.16 3.41
N LYS A 58 -20.73 1.03 2.81
CA LYS A 58 -19.79 1.42 1.75
C LYS A 58 -18.34 1.41 2.26
N ARG A 59 -18.10 2.00 3.43
CA ARG A 59 -16.76 2.03 4.04
C ARG A 59 -16.24 0.63 4.35
N GLU A 60 -17.08 -0.24 4.91
CA GLU A 60 -16.69 -1.63 5.17
C GLU A 60 -16.37 -2.41 3.89
N ALA A 61 -17.10 -2.14 2.80
CA ALA A 61 -16.81 -2.74 1.49
C ALA A 61 -15.46 -2.23 0.92
N GLU A 62 -15.19 -0.94 1.03
CA GLU A 62 -13.93 -0.32 0.63
C GLU A 62 -12.75 -0.86 1.46
N GLU A 63 -12.92 -1.00 2.78
CA GLU A 63 -11.89 -1.56 3.68
C GLU A 63 -11.59 -3.03 3.35
N LYS A 64 -12.61 -3.85 3.05
CA LYS A 64 -12.41 -5.24 2.60
C LYS A 64 -11.66 -5.31 1.28
N MET A 65 -12.06 -4.48 0.32
CA MET A 65 -11.40 -4.40 -0.98
C MET A 65 -9.94 -3.98 -0.82
N GLU A 66 -9.66 -2.93 -0.03
CA GLU A 66 -8.30 -2.49 0.25
C GLU A 66 -7.47 -3.59 0.94
N ALA A 67 -8.05 -4.32 1.89
CA ALA A 67 -7.38 -5.44 2.54
C ALA A 67 -7.01 -6.57 1.55
N GLU A 68 -7.88 -6.88 0.60
CA GLU A 68 -7.61 -7.83 -0.49
C GLU A 68 -6.49 -7.35 -1.41
N TRP A 69 -6.52 -6.06 -1.81
CA TRP A 69 -5.45 -5.46 -2.60
C TRP A 69 -4.11 -5.48 -1.88
N GLN A 70 -4.08 -5.17 -0.59
CA GLN A 70 -2.88 -5.23 0.23
C GLN A 70 -2.36 -6.67 0.37
N ALA A 71 -3.24 -7.66 0.50
CA ALA A 71 -2.85 -9.06 0.54
C ALA A 71 -2.23 -9.51 -0.79
N LEU A 72 -2.83 -9.13 -1.92
CA LEU A 72 -2.31 -9.39 -3.26
C LEU A 72 -0.97 -8.70 -3.50
N ALA A 73 -0.84 -7.42 -3.13
CA ALA A 73 0.41 -6.69 -3.26
C ALA A 73 1.54 -7.37 -2.47
N LYS A 74 1.26 -7.84 -1.25
CA LYS A 74 2.21 -8.59 -0.42
C LYS A 74 2.59 -9.94 -1.03
N SER A 75 1.66 -10.68 -1.64
CA SER A 75 2.00 -11.94 -2.30
C SER A 75 2.90 -11.72 -3.51
N ILE A 76 2.59 -10.73 -4.35
CA ILE A 76 3.41 -10.35 -5.51
C ILE A 76 4.82 -9.96 -5.06
N GLN A 77 4.95 -9.11 -4.03
CA GLN A 77 6.27 -8.72 -3.51
C GLN A 77 7.12 -9.91 -3.03
N ARG A 78 6.49 -10.90 -2.38
CA ARG A 78 7.18 -12.13 -1.96
C ARG A 78 7.65 -12.96 -3.15
N ASP A 79 6.80 -13.09 -4.17
CA ASP A 79 7.14 -13.86 -5.38
C ASP A 79 8.27 -13.20 -6.17
N VAL A 80 8.25 -11.87 -6.31
CA VAL A 80 9.35 -11.10 -6.93
C VAL A 80 10.65 -11.31 -6.15
N ALA A 81 10.63 -11.16 -4.83
CA ALA A 81 11.82 -11.38 -4.00
C ALA A 81 12.37 -12.80 -4.13
N ARG A 82 11.49 -13.81 -4.25
CA ARG A 82 11.89 -15.20 -4.48
C ARG A 82 12.55 -15.39 -5.85
N GLN A 83 12.01 -14.78 -6.89
CA GLN A 83 12.56 -14.82 -8.23
C GLN A 83 13.93 -14.13 -8.28
N ASP A 84 14.08 -12.96 -7.66
CA ASP A 84 15.35 -12.24 -7.58
C ASP A 84 16.45 -13.10 -6.93
N ILE A 85 16.14 -13.79 -5.83
CA ILE A 85 17.09 -14.69 -5.18
C ILE A 85 17.48 -15.85 -6.10
N ALA A 86 16.51 -16.44 -6.82
CA ALA A 86 16.77 -17.52 -7.75
C ALA A 86 17.67 -17.07 -8.92
N ASP A 87 17.41 -15.88 -9.46
CA ASP A 87 18.19 -15.32 -10.56
C ASP A 87 19.61 -14.94 -10.11
N GLN A 88 19.76 -14.40 -8.90
CA GLN A 88 21.09 -14.17 -8.33
C GLN A 88 21.89 -15.46 -8.18
N ARG A 89 21.27 -16.56 -7.77
CA ARG A 89 21.94 -17.87 -7.68
C ARG A 89 22.39 -18.36 -9.06
N LYS A 90 21.49 -18.34 -10.04
CA LYS A 90 21.82 -18.70 -11.43
C LYS A 90 22.97 -17.87 -11.99
N ARG A 91 22.95 -16.55 -11.77
CA ARG A 91 24.04 -15.65 -12.20
C ARG A 91 25.37 -16.02 -11.55
N LYS A 92 25.38 -16.35 -10.26
CA LYS A 92 26.60 -16.80 -9.56
C LYS A 92 27.12 -18.13 -10.10
N ASP A 93 26.23 -19.07 -10.38
CA ASP A 93 26.62 -20.37 -10.93
C ASP A 93 27.18 -20.26 -12.35
N ILE A 94 26.55 -19.45 -13.21
CA ILE A 94 27.06 -19.14 -14.56
C ILE A 94 28.42 -18.44 -14.47
N ALA A 95 28.58 -17.48 -13.57
CA ALA A 95 29.85 -16.78 -13.39
C ALA A 95 30.97 -17.73 -12.91
N ARG A 96 30.64 -18.71 -12.06
CA ARG A 96 31.59 -19.75 -11.64
C ARG A 96 32.02 -20.61 -12.81
N GLN A 97 31.06 -21.13 -13.60
CA GLN A 97 31.35 -21.94 -14.78
C GLN A 97 32.23 -21.18 -15.78
N LEU A 98 31.89 -19.92 -16.07
CA LEU A 98 32.68 -19.08 -16.97
C LEU A 98 34.11 -18.87 -16.46
N MET A 99 34.29 -18.72 -15.15
CA MET A 99 35.62 -18.58 -14.55
C MET A 99 36.43 -19.88 -14.70
N GLU A 100 35.84 -21.04 -14.45
CA GLU A 100 36.48 -22.35 -14.62
C GLU A 100 36.89 -22.59 -16.07
N GLU A 101 36.00 -22.30 -17.02
CA GLU A 101 36.29 -22.39 -18.46
C GLU A 101 37.41 -21.44 -18.88
N ASN A 102 37.39 -20.19 -18.42
CA ASN A 102 38.44 -19.21 -18.70
C ASN A 102 39.80 -19.66 -18.13
N GLN A 103 39.83 -20.28 -16.95
CA GLN A 103 41.05 -20.83 -16.38
C GLN A 103 41.60 -21.97 -17.23
N LEU A 104 40.73 -22.89 -17.66
CA LEU A 104 41.10 -24.02 -18.50
C LEU A 104 41.61 -23.56 -19.87
N LEU A 105 40.94 -22.58 -20.50
CA LEU A 105 41.38 -21.98 -21.76
C LEU A 105 42.75 -21.30 -21.61
N ALA A 106 43.00 -20.60 -20.50
CA ALA A 106 44.29 -19.97 -20.24
C ALA A 106 45.42 -21.01 -20.07
N LEU A 107 45.13 -22.16 -19.45
CA LEU A 107 46.08 -23.27 -19.36
C LEU A 107 46.39 -23.86 -20.74
N GLN A 108 45.36 -24.15 -21.54
CA GLN A 108 45.51 -24.65 -22.90
C GLN A 108 46.31 -23.69 -23.79
N GLN A 109 46.05 -22.39 -23.68
CA GLN A 109 46.84 -21.37 -24.40
C GLN A 109 48.31 -21.41 -24.01
N LYS A 110 48.62 -21.46 -22.71
CA LYS A 110 50.01 -21.57 -22.22
C LYS A 110 50.70 -22.84 -22.70
N GLU A 111 50.01 -23.98 -22.68
CA GLU A 111 50.56 -25.24 -23.18
C GLU A 111 50.83 -25.18 -24.69
N LYS A 112 49.88 -24.61 -25.45
CA LYS A 112 50.05 -24.37 -26.88
C LYS A 112 51.26 -23.48 -27.15
N GLU A 113 51.38 -22.34 -26.45
CA GLU A 113 52.52 -21.44 -26.60
C GLU A 113 53.86 -22.14 -26.34
N LYS A 114 53.94 -22.97 -25.30
CA LYS A 114 55.14 -23.79 -25.03
C LYS A 114 55.43 -24.74 -26.19
N TYR A 115 54.44 -25.49 -26.66
CA TYR A 115 54.61 -26.40 -27.80
C TYR A 115 55.10 -25.68 -29.06
N TYR A 116 54.52 -24.51 -29.39
CA TYR A 116 54.97 -23.73 -30.54
C TYR A 116 56.41 -23.23 -30.37
N LYS A 117 56.78 -22.79 -29.17
CA LYS A 117 58.14 -22.34 -28.88
C LYS A 117 59.16 -23.47 -29.03
N ASP A 118 58.86 -24.63 -28.46
CA ASP A 118 59.84 -25.70 -28.28
C ASP A 118 59.91 -26.65 -29.49
N VAL A 119 58.78 -26.89 -30.17
CA VAL A 119 58.67 -27.87 -31.25
C VAL A 119 58.56 -27.21 -32.62
N VAL A 120 57.63 -26.26 -32.78
CA VAL A 120 57.32 -25.71 -34.12
C VAL A 120 58.34 -24.66 -34.56
N ASN A 121 58.72 -23.76 -33.66
CA ASN A 121 59.64 -22.65 -33.96
C ASN A 121 61.11 -23.06 -33.85
N ASN A 122 61.39 -24.30 -33.46
CA ASN A 122 62.72 -24.83 -33.41
C ASN A 122 62.99 -25.59 -34.72
N ASN A 123 63.48 -24.87 -35.72
CA ASN A 123 63.77 -25.44 -37.03
C ASN A 123 65.16 -26.10 -36.99
N GLU A 124 65.21 -27.35 -36.57
CA GLU A 124 66.43 -28.16 -36.68
C GLU A 124 66.63 -28.59 -38.13
N PRO A 125 67.75 -28.25 -38.79
CA PRO A 125 67.97 -28.65 -40.17
C PRO A 125 68.00 -30.17 -40.29
N THR A 126 67.26 -30.71 -41.24
CA THR A 126 67.21 -32.16 -41.51
C THR A 126 68.53 -32.67 -42.07
N ASP A 127 68.79 -33.97 -41.94
CA ASP A 127 70.01 -34.59 -42.49
C ASP A 127 70.14 -34.40 -44.01
N ASP A 128 69.00 -34.36 -44.71
CA ASP A 128 68.89 -33.99 -46.13
C ASP A 128 69.39 -32.57 -46.42
N TYR A 129 69.29 -31.64 -45.48
CA TYR A 129 69.83 -30.28 -45.62
C TYR A 129 71.37 -30.29 -45.62
N TYR A 130 71.99 -31.04 -44.71
CA TYR A 130 73.45 -31.14 -44.64
C TYR A 130 74.05 -31.94 -45.82
N SER A 131 73.29 -32.92 -46.32
CA SER A 131 73.69 -33.75 -47.47
C SER A 131 73.80 -32.97 -48.80
N GLN A 132 73.27 -31.75 -48.87
CA GLN A 132 73.38 -30.89 -50.06
C GLN A 132 74.77 -30.26 -50.22
N PHE A 133 75.54 -30.13 -49.13
CA PHE A 133 76.86 -29.53 -49.14
C PHE A 133 77.95 -30.55 -49.50
N ASN A 134 79.00 -30.13 -50.20
CA ASN A 134 80.14 -30.95 -50.66
C ASN A 134 79.81 -32.07 -51.68
N THR A 135 78.69 -31.94 -52.41
CA THR A 135 78.24 -32.94 -53.40
C THR A 135 78.93 -32.85 -54.76
N THR A 136 79.60 -31.74 -55.06
CA THR A 136 80.31 -31.52 -56.34
C THR A 136 81.72 -31.02 -56.10
N THR A 137 82.70 -31.55 -56.85
CA THR A 137 84.10 -31.11 -56.80
C THR A 137 84.30 -29.97 -57.81
N ARG A 138 84.95 -28.89 -57.37
CA ARG A 138 85.16 -27.66 -58.17
C ARG A 138 86.23 -27.84 -59.24
#